data_AF-A0A2E6K6C0-F1
#
_entry.id   AF-A0A2E6K6C0-F1
#
_cell.length_a   1.000
_cell.length_b   1.000
_cell.length_c   1.000
_cell.angle_alpha   90.00
_cell.angle_beta   90.00
_cell.angle_gamma   90.00
#
_symmetry.space_group_name_H-M   'P 1'
#
loop_
_entity.id
_entity.type
_entity.pdbx_description
1 polymer ?
#
loop_
_entity_poly.entity_id
_entity_poly.type
_entity_poly.pdbx_seq_one_letter_code
_entity_poly.pdbx_strand_id
1 'polypeptide(L)'
;MIAFAVLTIIAWQTAVGTLALMPFTLLSTWWHEMAHGLMAAALGAEFERLVIFANGSGFAESSGDLGRIGQAIVAASGLLGPTIAGCVLIIASRSPRATKVMLFGLAIALIASTLIWVRSIAGWIVLPLFAAGAFLIASRATRKWQRIAIELLGVQGAVSVYQDIDYLFSPGAAVDGQVALSDTGRIAEALFLPYWFWGGAITIAIAAMVWKSLQIAGRT
;
A
#
# COMPACT_ATOMS: atom_id res chain seq x y z
N MET A 1 -6.16 3.67 16.91
CA MET A 1 -5.01 3.77 15.98
C MET A 1 -3.75 3.06 16.49
N ILE A 2 -3.08 3.53 17.56
CA ILE A 2 -1.84 2.89 18.07
C ILE A 2 -2.05 1.41 18.42
N ALA A 3 -3.16 1.07 19.09
CA ALA A 3 -3.49 -0.31 19.40
C ALA A 3 -3.62 -1.19 18.14
N PHE A 4 -4.16 -0.67 17.03
CA PHE A 4 -4.22 -1.44 15.78
C PHE A 4 -2.83 -1.71 15.25
N ALA A 5 -1.95 -0.70 15.20
CA ALA A 5 -0.58 -0.87 14.73
C ALA A 5 0.17 -1.92 15.59
N VAL A 6 0.11 -1.81 16.92
CA VAL A 6 0.77 -2.74 17.84
C VAL A 6 0.23 -4.16 17.70
N LEU A 7 -1.10 -4.33 17.68
CA LEU A 7 -1.71 -5.66 17.54
C LEU A 7 -1.38 -6.31 16.20
N THR A 8 -1.33 -5.54 15.12
CA THR A 8 -0.93 -6.04 13.79
C THR A 8 0.52 -6.51 13.79
N ILE A 9 1.44 -5.70 14.34
CA ILE A 9 2.87 -6.06 14.40
C ILE A 9 3.07 -7.34 15.22
N ILE A 10 2.40 -7.46 16.38
CA ILE A 10 2.48 -8.64 17.23
C ILE A 10 1.91 -9.87 16.52
N ALA A 11 0.77 -9.73 15.85
CA ALA A 11 0.13 -10.84 15.16
C ALA A 11 1.01 -11.41 14.04
N TRP A 12 1.75 -10.58 13.28
CA TRP A 12 2.72 -11.05 12.27
C TRP A 12 3.88 -11.87 12.84
N GLN A 13 4.14 -11.80 14.15
CA GLN A 13 5.18 -12.63 14.78
C GLN A 13 4.73 -14.08 15.02
N THR A 14 3.48 -14.42 14.73
CA THR A 14 2.91 -15.76 14.97
C THR A 14 2.36 -16.36 13.68
N ALA A 15 2.51 -17.68 13.49
CA ALA A 15 2.00 -18.37 12.30
C ALA A 15 0.48 -18.17 12.09
N VAL A 16 -0.29 -18.21 13.19
CA VAL A 16 -1.74 -17.99 13.18
C VAL A 16 -2.07 -16.55 12.82
N GLY A 17 -1.37 -15.58 13.40
CA GLY A 17 -1.60 -14.17 13.12
C GLY A 17 -1.21 -13.78 11.70
N THR A 18 -0.11 -14.32 11.17
CA THR A 18 0.25 -14.16 9.75
C THR A 18 -0.84 -14.71 8.84
N LEU A 19 -1.34 -15.93 9.10
CA LEU A 19 -2.44 -16.49 8.33
C LEU A 19 -3.72 -15.65 8.40
N ALA A 20 -4.08 -15.18 9.60
CA ALA A 20 -5.25 -14.34 9.82
C ALA A 20 -5.14 -12.97 9.16
N LEU A 21 -3.93 -12.43 9.05
CA LEU A 21 -3.66 -11.15 8.42
C LEU A 21 -3.41 -11.25 6.91
N MET A 22 -3.35 -12.45 6.33
CA MET A 22 -3.14 -12.62 4.89
C MET A 22 -4.04 -11.76 4.01
N PRO A 23 -5.36 -11.62 4.25
CA PRO A 23 -6.18 -10.71 3.46
C PRO A 23 -5.68 -9.26 3.49
N PHE A 24 -5.20 -8.79 4.65
CA PHE A 24 -4.63 -7.44 4.79
C PHE A 24 -3.23 -7.34 4.16
N THR A 25 -2.44 -8.41 4.19
CA THR A 25 -1.19 -8.51 3.44
C THR A 25 -1.45 -8.37 1.94
N LEU A 26 -2.46 -9.07 1.39
CA LEU A 26 -2.81 -8.96 -0.03
C LEU A 26 -3.37 -7.58 -0.41
N LEU A 27 -4.10 -6.94 0.50
CA LEU A 27 -4.52 -5.54 0.32
C LEU A 27 -3.32 -4.58 0.37
N SER A 28 -2.32 -4.86 1.21
CA SER A 28 -1.06 -4.12 1.28
C SER A 28 -0.27 -4.24 -0.03
N THR A 29 -0.15 -5.45 -0.59
CA THR A 29 0.42 -5.69 -1.92
C THR A 29 -0.32 -4.86 -2.97
N TRP A 30 -1.66 -4.85 -2.94
CA TRP A 30 -2.45 -4.03 -3.86
C TRP A 30 -2.11 -2.53 -3.74
N TRP A 31 -2.01 -1.99 -2.53
CA TRP A 31 -1.63 -0.58 -2.35
C TRP A 31 -0.27 -0.26 -2.98
N HIS A 32 0.71 -1.14 -2.76
CA HIS A 32 2.07 -0.99 -3.25
C HIS A 32 2.12 -1.04 -4.78
N GLU A 33 1.58 -2.11 -5.37
CA GLU A 33 1.60 -2.31 -6.82
C GLU A 33 0.72 -1.31 -7.57
N MET A 34 -0.42 -0.91 -6.98
CA MET A 34 -1.26 0.13 -7.56
C MET A 34 -0.52 1.47 -7.60
N ALA A 35 0.30 1.79 -6.60
CA ALA A 35 1.07 3.02 -6.61
C ALA A 35 2.12 3.03 -7.74
N HIS A 36 2.84 1.92 -7.95
CA HIS A 36 3.73 1.75 -9.11
C HIS A 36 3.00 1.96 -10.43
N GLY A 37 1.91 1.23 -10.66
CA GLY A 37 1.18 1.29 -11.93
C GLY A 37 0.56 2.65 -12.20
N LEU A 38 -0.07 3.28 -11.21
CA LEU A 38 -0.64 4.63 -11.36
C LEU A 38 0.44 5.69 -11.59
N MET A 39 1.60 5.58 -10.93
CA MET A 39 2.70 6.51 -11.14
C MET A 39 3.31 6.33 -12.53
N ALA A 40 3.50 5.09 -12.99
CA ALA A 40 3.97 4.80 -14.33
C ALA A 40 3.02 5.41 -15.38
N ALA A 41 1.72 5.18 -15.22
CA ALA A 41 0.69 5.78 -16.07
C ALA A 41 0.71 7.31 -16.06
N ALA A 42 0.88 7.92 -14.88
CA ALA A 42 0.96 9.38 -14.74
C ALA A 42 2.21 9.98 -15.42
N LEU A 43 3.29 9.21 -15.52
CA LEU A 43 4.53 9.61 -16.21
C LEU A 43 4.54 9.27 -17.71
N GLY A 44 3.45 8.68 -18.23
CA GLY A 44 3.26 8.42 -19.65
C GLY A 44 3.57 6.99 -20.11
N ALA A 45 3.85 6.07 -19.19
CA ALA A 45 3.91 4.64 -19.49
C ALA A 45 2.49 4.03 -19.55
N GLU A 46 2.35 2.87 -20.16
CA GLU A 46 1.11 2.11 -20.18
C GLU A 46 1.10 1.13 -19.00
N PHE A 47 0.13 1.26 -18.09
CA PHE A 47 -0.08 0.31 -16.99
C PHE A 47 -0.92 -0.88 -17.47
N GLU A 48 -0.25 -2.01 -17.75
CA GLU A 48 -0.85 -3.14 -18.45
C GLU A 48 -1.64 -4.05 -17.51
N ARG A 49 -1.02 -4.48 -16.41
CA ARG A 49 -1.66 -5.38 -15.44
C ARG A 49 -1.05 -5.32 -14.05
N LEU A 50 -1.86 -5.75 -13.09
CA LEU A 50 -1.50 -5.96 -11.70
C LEU A 50 -1.73 -7.42 -11.34
N VAL A 51 -0.70 -8.07 -10.79
CA VAL A 51 -0.76 -9.45 -10.31
C VAL A 51 -0.49 -9.47 -8.82
N ILE A 52 -1.40 -10.09 -8.06
CA ILE A 52 -1.26 -10.35 -6.62
C ILE A 52 -1.21 -11.86 -6.41
N PHE A 53 -0.17 -12.36 -5.77
CA PHE A 53 -0.02 -13.77 -5.44
C PHE A 53 -0.52 -14.07 -4.03
N ALA A 54 -0.99 -15.31 -3.80
CA ALA A 54 -1.57 -15.72 -2.52
C ALA A 54 -0.55 -15.74 -1.36
N ASN A 55 0.75 -15.65 -1.65
CA ASN A 55 1.82 -15.59 -0.66
C ASN A 55 2.13 -14.15 -0.18
N GLY A 56 1.43 -13.13 -0.68
CA GLY A 56 1.67 -11.73 -0.31
C GLY A 56 2.57 -10.96 -1.27
N SER A 57 3.24 -11.61 -2.22
CA SER A 57 3.99 -10.89 -3.26
C SER A 57 3.08 -10.45 -4.41
N GLY A 58 3.56 -9.55 -5.24
CA GLY A 58 2.86 -9.07 -6.42
C GLY A 58 3.79 -8.32 -7.35
N PHE A 59 3.23 -7.87 -8.47
CA PHE A 59 3.89 -6.91 -9.36
C PHE A 59 2.85 -6.12 -10.16
N ALA A 60 3.19 -4.87 -10.46
CA ALA A 60 2.60 -4.06 -11.51
C ALA A 60 3.48 -4.08 -12.75
N GLU A 61 2.93 -4.51 -13.88
CA GLU A 61 3.62 -4.48 -15.18
C GLU A 61 3.22 -3.21 -15.92
N SER A 62 4.22 -2.45 -16.37
CA SER A 62 4.03 -1.26 -17.19
C SER A 62 5.04 -1.23 -18.33
N SER A 63 4.64 -0.72 -19.48
CA SER A 63 5.49 -0.59 -20.67
C SER A 63 5.65 0.86 -21.10
N GLY A 64 6.77 1.16 -21.74
CA GLY A 64 7.18 2.51 -22.12
C GLY A 64 8.49 2.92 -21.49
N ASP A 65 9.15 3.91 -22.09
CA ASP A 65 10.42 4.43 -21.62
C ASP A 65 10.20 5.69 -20.77
N LEU A 66 10.38 5.54 -19.46
CA LEU A 66 10.29 6.63 -18.48
C LEU A 66 11.65 7.27 -18.17
N GLY A 67 12.72 6.76 -18.76
CA GLY A 67 14.10 7.10 -18.41
C GLY A 67 14.44 6.80 -16.94
N ARG A 68 15.67 7.16 -16.55
CA ARG A 68 16.17 6.88 -15.19
C ARG A 68 15.35 7.58 -14.09
N ILE A 69 15.05 8.87 -14.27
CA ILE A 69 14.33 9.64 -13.25
C ILE A 69 12.90 9.12 -13.09
N GLY A 70 12.21 8.81 -14.19
CA GLY A 70 10.85 8.28 -14.12
C GLY A 70 10.81 6.91 -13.44
N GLN A 71 11.76 6.02 -13.74
CA GLN A 71 11.90 4.73 -13.04
C GLN A 71 12.11 4.90 -11.53
N ALA A 72 12.96 5.85 -11.10
CA ALA A 72 13.15 6.15 -9.68
C ALA A 72 11.88 6.66 -9.00
N ILE A 73 11.11 7.51 -9.69
CA ILE A 73 9.84 8.05 -9.18
C ILE A 73 8.80 6.92 -9.04
N VAL A 74 8.68 6.04 -10.04
CA VAL A 74 7.80 4.86 -9.98
C VAL A 74 8.22 3.99 -8.80
N ALA A 75 9.48 3.60 -8.69
CA ALA A 75 9.98 2.77 -7.60
C ALA A 75 9.71 3.41 -6.21
N ALA A 76 9.93 4.72 -6.06
CA ALA A 76 9.62 5.42 -4.81
C ALA A 76 8.11 5.46 -4.50
N SER A 77 7.27 5.45 -5.53
CA SER A 77 5.81 5.50 -5.37
C SER A 77 5.24 4.23 -4.75
N GLY A 78 5.77 3.04 -5.06
CA GLY A 78 5.37 1.79 -4.39
C GLY A 78 5.58 1.83 -2.88
N LEU A 79 6.66 2.47 -2.43
CA LEU A 79 6.99 2.61 -1.02
C LEU A 79 6.19 3.72 -0.33
N LEU A 80 6.05 4.89 -0.96
CA LEU A 80 5.42 6.06 -0.36
C LEU A 80 3.89 6.09 -0.52
N GLY A 81 3.38 5.55 -1.63
CA GLY A 81 1.96 5.56 -2.00
C GLY A 81 1.03 4.96 -0.95
N PRO A 82 1.29 3.73 -0.46
CA PRO A 82 0.49 3.13 0.61
C PRO A 82 0.44 4.00 1.86
N THR A 83 1.58 4.57 2.26
CA THR A 83 1.65 5.43 3.45
C THR A 83 0.86 6.72 3.27
N ILE A 84 0.97 7.36 2.09
CA ILE A 84 0.21 8.56 1.77
C ILE A 84 -1.30 8.26 1.84
N ALA A 85 -1.75 7.19 1.17
CA ALA A 85 -3.14 6.77 1.19
C ALA A 85 -3.61 6.48 2.62
N GLY A 86 -2.82 5.74 3.40
CA GLY A 86 -3.09 5.42 4.80
C GLY A 86 -3.24 6.66 5.68
N CYS A 87 -2.33 7.63 5.52
CA CYS A 87 -2.39 8.91 6.24
C CYS A 87 -3.64 9.72 5.89
N VAL A 88 -4.05 9.75 4.61
CA VAL A 88 -5.29 10.41 4.18
C VAL A 88 -6.52 9.75 4.83
N LEU A 89 -6.57 8.43 4.87
CA LEU A 89 -7.65 7.68 5.53
C LEU A 89 -7.70 7.98 7.05
N ILE A 90 -6.55 8.01 7.72
CA ILE A 90 -6.43 8.38 9.14
C ILE A 90 -6.97 9.80 9.39
N ILE A 91 -6.59 10.78 8.57
CA ILE A 91 -7.06 12.16 8.71
C ILE A 91 -8.57 12.26 8.46
N ALA A 92 -9.09 11.52 7.47
CA ALA A 92 -10.51 11.47 7.14
C ALA A 92 -11.39 10.89 8.26
N SER A 93 -10.81 10.12 9.20
CA SER A 93 -11.53 9.54 10.33
C SER A 93 -12.13 10.59 11.29
N ARG A 94 -11.61 11.83 11.25
CA ARG A 94 -12.08 12.96 12.06
C ARG A 94 -13.50 13.41 11.70
N SER A 95 -13.91 13.22 10.45
CA SER A 95 -15.19 13.70 9.93
C SER A 95 -16.05 12.54 9.47
N PRO A 96 -17.29 12.38 10.00
CA PRO A 96 -18.19 11.33 9.54
C PRO A 96 -18.47 11.39 8.03
N ARG A 97 -18.52 12.60 7.46
CA ARG A 97 -18.71 12.79 6.01
C ARG A 97 -17.48 12.34 5.24
N ALA A 98 -16.29 12.81 5.64
CA ALA A 98 -15.03 12.43 4.97
C ALA A 98 -14.78 10.91 5.07
N THR A 99 -15.06 10.31 6.23
CA THR A 99 -14.97 8.86 6.43
C THR A 99 -15.82 8.09 5.42
N LYS A 100 -17.10 8.47 5.25
CA LYS A 100 -17.98 7.81 4.27
C LYS A 100 -17.49 7.99 2.84
N VAL A 101 -17.09 9.21 2.48
CA VAL A 101 -16.57 9.52 1.13
C VAL A 101 -15.33 8.66 0.84
N MET A 102 -14.39 8.57 1.78
CA MET A 102 -13.18 7.78 1.60
C MET A 102 -13.44 6.28 1.56
N LEU A 103 -14.38 5.75 2.36
CA LEU A 103 -14.75 4.33 2.30
C LEU A 103 -15.44 3.98 0.97
N PHE A 104 -16.33 4.84 0.46
CA PHE A 104 -16.91 4.65 -0.87
C PHE A 104 -15.86 4.79 -1.97
N GLY A 105 -14.98 5.78 -1.87
CA GLY A 105 -13.87 5.99 -2.81
C GLY A 105 -12.94 4.77 -2.85
N LEU A 106 -12.61 4.20 -1.70
CA LEU A 106 -11.82 2.96 -1.61
C LEU A 106 -12.55 1.78 -2.26
N ALA A 107 -13.85 1.60 -1.98
CA ALA A 107 -14.63 0.53 -2.62
C ALA A 107 -14.64 0.66 -4.15
N ILE A 108 -14.83 1.88 -4.66
CA ILE A 108 -14.81 2.15 -6.10
C ILE A 108 -13.42 1.90 -6.67
N ALA A 109 -12.35 2.36 -6.01
CA ALA A 109 -10.97 2.15 -6.46
C ALA A 109 -10.60 0.67 -6.53
N LEU A 110 -11.01 -0.12 -5.53
CA LEU A 110 -10.80 -1.57 -5.50
C LEU A 110 -11.56 -2.26 -6.64
N ILE A 111 -12.85 -1.93 -6.85
CA ILE A 111 -13.63 -2.51 -7.94
C ILE A 111 -13.03 -2.12 -9.30
N ALA A 112 -12.82 -0.83 -9.53
CA ALA A 112 -12.32 -0.32 -10.80
C ALA A 112 -10.95 -0.93 -11.14
N SER A 113 -10.00 -0.94 -10.19
CA SER A 113 -8.70 -1.56 -10.42
C SER A 113 -8.79 -3.07 -10.63
N THR A 114 -9.68 -3.76 -9.92
CA THR A 114 -9.90 -5.20 -10.13
C THR A 114 -10.33 -5.48 -11.56
N LEU A 115 -11.29 -4.71 -12.08
CA LEU A 115 -11.81 -4.87 -13.44
C LEU A 115 -10.76 -4.49 -14.49
N ILE A 116 -10.07 -3.35 -14.30
CA ILE A 116 -9.20 -2.76 -15.32
C ILE A 116 -7.86 -3.48 -15.37
N TRP A 117 -7.15 -3.64 -14.24
CA TRP A 117 -5.75 -4.08 -14.23
C TRP A 117 -5.51 -5.44 -13.59
N VAL A 118 -6.36 -5.91 -12.67
CA VAL A 118 -6.03 -7.13 -11.91
C VAL A 118 -6.18 -8.39 -12.77
N ARG A 119 -5.12 -9.20 -12.79
CA ARG A 119 -5.04 -10.45 -13.58
C ARG A 119 -4.65 -11.67 -12.73
N SER A 120 -4.97 -11.67 -11.44
CA SER A 120 -4.69 -12.81 -10.55
C SER A 120 -5.92 -13.27 -9.77
N ILE A 121 -6.01 -14.58 -9.51
CA ILE A 121 -7.14 -15.19 -8.76
C ILE A 121 -7.22 -14.61 -7.34
N ALA A 122 -6.08 -14.47 -6.66
CA ALA A 122 -6.06 -13.91 -5.31
C ALA A 122 -6.62 -12.47 -5.27
N GLY A 123 -6.27 -11.64 -6.25
CA GLY A 123 -6.81 -10.28 -6.37
C GLY A 123 -8.31 -10.28 -6.65
N TRP A 124 -8.79 -11.13 -7.55
CA TRP A 124 -10.22 -11.28 -7.87
C TRP A 124 -11.08 -11.83 -6.73
N ILE A 125 -10.47 -12.45 -5.71
CA ILE A 125 -11.18 -12.86 -4.50
C ILE A 125 -11.10 -11.75 -3.45
N VAL A 126 -9.90 -11.30 -3.12
CA VAL A 126 -9.68 -10.45 -1.94
C VAL A 126 -10.13 -9.01 -2.15
N LEU A 127 -9.86 -8.41 -3.31
CA LEU A 127 -10.17 -7.00 -3.53
C LEU A 127 -11.68 -6.74 -3.58
N PRO A 128 -12.51 -7.57 -4.25
CA PRO A 128 -13.97 -7.42 -4.17
C PRO A 128 -14.51 -7.62 -2.76
N LEU A 129 -13.93 -8.50 -1.93
CA LEU A 129 -14.33 -8.66 -0.53
C LEU A 129 -14.06 -7.39 0.28
N PHE A 130 -12.88 -6.78 0.14
CA PHE A 130 -12.59 -5.49 0.78
C PHE A 130 -13.48 -4.36 0.24
N ALA A 131 -13.76 -4.34 -1.06
CA ALA A 131 -14.64 -3.35 -1.67
C ALA A 131 -16.07 -3.46 -1.12
N ALA A 132 -16.62 -4.68 -1.06
CA ALA A 132 -17.92 -4.95 -0.48
C ALA A 132 -17.96 -4.57 1.00
N GLY A 133 -16.94 -4.95 1.78
CA GLY A 133 -16.81 -4.56 3.18
C GLY A 133 -16.80 -3.04 3.37
N ALA A 134 -15.96 -2.32 2.63
CA ALA A 134 -15.89 -0.86 2.67
C ALA A 134 -17.23 -0.20 2.29
N PHE A 135 -17.88 -0.69 1.23
CA PHE A 135 -19.19 -0.21 0.78
C PHE A 135 -20.29 -0.44 1.82
N LEU A 136 -20.37 -1.65 2.40
CA LEU A 136 -21.36 -1.99 3.43
C LEU A 136 -21.15 -1.17 4.70
N ILE A 137 -19.90 -0.96 5.12
CA ILE A 137 -19.59 -0.13 6.29
C ILE A 137 -19.96 1.34 6.02
N ALA A 138 -19.65 1.87 4.83
CA ALA A 138 -19.99 3.24 4.45
C ALA A 138 -21.50 3.47 4.41
N SER A 139 -22.26 2.49 3.92
CA SER A 139 -23.71 2.60 3.71
C SER A 139 -24.54 2.30 4.95
N ARG A 140 -24.21 1.26 5.72
CA ARG A 140 -25.10 0.70 6.77
C ARG A 140 -24.55 0.77 8.18
N ALA A 141 -23.23 0.88 8.37
CA ALA A 141 -22.66 0.83 9.72
C ALA A 141 -22.87 2.14 10.51
N THR A 142 -22.79 2.03 11.84
CA THR A 142 -22.84 3.22 12.71
C THR A 142 -21.57 4.06 12.56
N ARG A 143 -21.62 5.32 12.98
CA ARG A 143 -20.46 6.24 12.93
C ARG A 143 -19.24 5.68 13.65
N LYS A 144 -19.44 4.94 14.75
CA LYS A 144 -18.38 4.26 15.49
C LYS A 144 -17.65 3.25 14.60
N TRP A 145 -18.39 2.38 13.93
CA TRP A 145 -17.82 1.33 13.08
C TRP A 145 -17.20 1.86 11.80
N GLN A 146 -17.78 2.91 11.21
CA GLN A 146 -17.18 3.64 10.08
C GLN A 146 -15.80 4.20 10.44
N ARG A 147 -15.72 4.88 11.60
CA ARG A 147 -14.46 5.42 12.11
C ARG A 147 -13.44 4.32 12.41
N ILE A 148 -13.84 3.25 13.10
CA ILE A 148 -12.95 2.11 13.38
C ILE A 148 -12.40 1.50 12.09
N ALA A 149 -13.25 1.29 11.10
CA ALA A 149 -12.84 0.67 9.83
C ALA A 149 -11.86 1.54 9.05
N ILE A 150 -12.15 2.84 8.89
CA ILE A 150 -11.23 3.73 8.16
C ILE A 150 -9.91 3.92 8.91
N GLU A 151 -9.92 3.93 10.25
CA GLU A 151 -8.69 3.96 11.05
C GLU A 151 -7.87 2.69 10.90
N LEU A 152 -8.52 1.52 10.90
CA LEU A 152 -7.84 0.24 10.70
C LEU A 152 -7.20 0.18 9.31
N LEU A 153 -7.96 0.48 8.25
CA LEU A 153 -7.47 0.48 6.87
C LEU A 153 -6.37 1.53 6.66
N GLY A 154 -6.54 2.71 7.26
CA GLY A 154 -5.54 3.77 7.22
C GLY A 154 -4.24 3.39 7.91
N VAL A 155 -4.31 2.73 9.08
CA VAL A 155 -3.13 2.20 9.76
C VAL A 155 -2.48 1.10 8.93
N GLN A 156 -3.23 0.13 8.39
CA GLN A 156 -2.67 -0.93 7.55
C GLN A 156 -1.91 -0.38 6.34
N GLY A 157 -2.47 0.62 5.63
CA GLY A 157 -1.76 1.29 4.53
C GLY A 157 -0.57 2.12 5.01
N ALA A 158 -0.67 2.77 6.18
CA ALA A 158 0.41 3.57 6.74
C ALA A 158 1.65 2.74 7.09
N VAL A 159 1.46 1.54 7.63
CA VAL A 159 2.55 0.67 8.11
C VAL A 159 2.88 -0.49 7.18
N SER A 160 2.22 -0.61 6.03
CA SER A 160 2.40 -1.74 5.09
C SER A 160 3.84 -1.92 4.64
N VAL A 161 4.58 -0.81 4.41
CA VAL A 161 6.00 -0.85 4.02
C VAL A 161 6.86 -1.64 5.02
N TYR A 162 6.48 -1.66 6.30
CA TYR A 162 7.23 -2.35 7.35
C TYR A 162 6.85 -3.82 7.49
N GLN A 163 5.90 -4.34 6.68
CA GLN A 163 5.68 -5.78 6.58
C GLN A 163 6.92 -6.52 6.09
N ASP A 164 7.71 -5.87 5.24
CA ASP A 164 8.95 -6.39 4.71
C ASP A 164 10.04 -5.31 4.78
N ILE A 165 10.51 -5.04 6.00
CA ILE A 165 11.60 -4.07 6.23
C ILE A 165 12.90 -4.52 5.56
N ASP A 166 13.11 -5.83 5.42
CA ASP A 166 14.27 -6.40 4.75
C ASP A 166 14.24 -6.05 3.26
N TYR A 167 13.07 -6.09 2.61
CA TYR A 167 12.89 -5.61 1.24
C TYR A 167 13.27 -4.13 1.08
N LEU A 168 12.87 -3.25 2.01
CA LEU A 168 13.19 -1.82 1.96
C LEU A 168 14.71 -1.56 1.99
N PHE A 169 15.46 -2.38 2.73
CA PHE A 169 16.92 -2.28 2.88
C PHE A 169 17.68 -3.41 2.18
N SER A 170 17.14 -3.91 1.08
CA SER A 170 17.80 -4.90 0.21
C SER A 170 18.09 -4.29 -1.16
N PRO A 171 19.16 -4.68 -1.86
CA PRO A 171 19.34 -4.35 -3.28
C PRO A 171 18.38 -5.14 -4.20
N GLY A 172 17.74 -6.19 -3.69
CA GLY A 172 16.92 -7.13 -4.45
C GLY A 172 17.21 -8.59 -4.08
N ALA A 173 16.59 -9.52 -4.79
CA ALA A 173 16.80 -10.95 -4.62
C ALA A 173 16.99 -11.63 -5.98
N ALA A 174 17.80 -12.69 -6.01
CA ALA A 174 17.86 -13.57 -7.17
C ALA A 174 16.65 -14.51 -7.15
N VAL A 175 15.78 -14.42 -8.14
CA VAL A 175 14.63 -15.31 -8.35
C VAL A 175 14.90 -16.07 -9.64
N ASP A 176 15.02 -17.40 -9.55
CA ASP A 176 15.27 -18.29 -10.68
C ASP A 176 16.49 -17.90 -11.55
N GLY A 177 17.55 -17.39 -10.91
CA GLY A 177 18.80 -16.98 -11.57
C GLY A 177 18.76 -15.58 -12.21
N GLN A 178 17.63 -14.87 -12.14
CA GLN A 178 17.48 -13.48 -12.54
C GLN A 178 17.46 -12.57 -11.30
N VAL A 179 18.15 -11.43 -11.36
CA VAL A 179 18.15 -10.47 -10.25
C VAL A 179 16.89 -9.61 -10.34
N ALA A 180 15.96 -9.84 -9.42
CA ALA A 180 14.81 -8.97 -9.21
C ALA A 180 15.19 -7.88 -8.21
N LEU A 181 15.38 -6.65 -8.71
CA LEU A 181 15.71 -5.50 -7.85
C LEU A 181 14.53 -5.15 -6.94
N SER A 182 14.85 -4.77 -5.70
CA SER A 182 13.90 -4.07 -4.82
C SER A 182 13.64 -2.66 -5.34
N ASP A 183 12.63 -1.98 -4.81
CA ASP A 183 12.38 -0.58 -5.17
C ASP A 183 13.54 0.34 -4.80
N THR A 184 14.18 0.15 -3.65
CA THR A 184 15.36 0.94 -3.28
C THR A 184 16.58 0.58 -4.12
N GLY A 185 16.68 -0.67 -4.59
CA GLY A 185 17.64 -1.12 -5.58
C GLY A 185 17.44 -0.44 -6.94
N ARG A 186 16.20 -0.36 -7.43
CA ARG A 186 15.83 0.35 -8.66
C ARG A 186 16.14 1.84 -8.56
N ILE A 187 15.83 2.48 -7.43
CA ILE A 187 16.19 3.88 -7.19
C ILE A 187 17.71 4.04 -7.20
N ALA A 188 18.46 3.11 -6.61
CA ALA A 188 19.92 3.17 -6.59
C ALA A 188 20.57 2.98 -7.97
N GLU A 189 20.01 2.14 -8.84
CA GLU A 189 20.47 1.99 -10.23
C GLU A 189 20.13 3.23 -11.07
N ALA A 190 18.92 3.76 -10.88
CA ALA A 190 18.45 4.95 -11.57
C ALA A 190 19.21 6.22 -11.14
N LEU A 191 19.54 6.36 -9.86
CA LEU A 191 20.17 7.53 -9.25
C LEU A 191 21.62 7.24 -8.83
N PHE A 192 22.21 8.09 -7.98
CA PHE A 192 23.64 8.07 -7.67
C PHE A 192 23.99 7.52 -6.27
N LEU A 193 22.99 7.39 -5.39
CA LEU A 193 23.20 6.94 -4.00
C LEU A 193 22.80 5.48 -3.83
N PRO A 194 23.43 4.75 -2.89
CA PRO A 194 23.14 3.33 -2.64
C PRO A 194 21.75 3.11 -2.05
N TYR A 195 21.22 1.89 -2.19
CA TYR A 195 19.86 1.52 -1.77
C TYR A 195 19.57 1.82 -0.30
N TRP A 196 20.54 1.63 0.61
CA TRP A 196 20.36 1.88 2.04
C TRP A 196 20.14 3.37 2.36
N PHE A 197 20.70 4.28 1.55
CA PHE A 197 20.46 5.71 1.71
C PHE A 197 19.01 6.03 1.37
N TRP A 198 18.52 5.52 0.24
CA TRP A 198 17.14 5.71 -0.19
C TRP A 198 16.14 5.05 0.77
N GLY A 199 16.43 3.84 1.26
CA GLY A 199 15.65 3.17 2.29
C GLY A 199 15.54 4.01 3.57
N GLY A 200 16.65 4.61 4.01
CA GLY A 200 16.68 5.51 5.17
C GLY A 200 15.86 6.79 4.94
N ALA A 201 16.04 7.44 3.79
CA ALA A 201 15.30 8.65 3.44
C ALA A 201 13.78 8.41 3.37
N ILE A 202 13.37 7.31 2.75
CA ILE A 202 11.96 6.90 2.64
C ILE A 202 11.39 6.55 4.02
N THR A 203 12.13 5.83 4.85
CA THR A 203 11.74 5.52 6.24
C THR A 203 11.46 6.80 7.03
N ILE A 204 12.35 7.79 6.96
CA ILE A 204 12.19 9.07 7.64
C ILE A 204 10.95 9.81 7.11
N ALA A 205 10.76 9.83 5.79
CA ALA A 205 9.58 10.46 5.18
C ALA A 205 8.28 9.80 5.65
N ILE A 206 8.22 8.46 5.67
CA ILE A 206 7.08 7.68 6.16
C ILE A 206 6.82 7.99 7.63
N ALA A 207 7.84 7.95 8.48
CA ALA A 207 7.70 8.26 9.90
C ALA A 207 7.16 9.69 10.13
N ALA A 208 7.66 10.68 9.39
CA ALA A 208 7.19 12.05 9.47
C ALA A 208 5.72 12.20 9.02
N MET A 209 5.33 11.53 7.93
CA MET A 209 3.95 11.53 7.43
C MET A 209 2.98 10.89 8.42
N VAL A 210 3.32 9.72 8.95
CA VAL A 210 2.50 9.01 9.94
C VAL A 210 2.39 9.81 11.23
N TRP A 211 3.50 10.36 11.72
CA TRP A 211 3.49 11.21 12.91
C TRP A 211 2.58 12.41 12.73
N LYS A 212 2.70 13.14 11.61
CA LYS A 212 1.88 14.31 11.30
C LYS A 212 0.41 13.94 11.12
N SER A 213 0.10 12.81 10.47
CA SER A 213 -1.30 12.38 10.28
C SER A 213 -1.96 12.02 11.61
N LEU A 214 -1.25 11.35 12.51
CA LEU A 214 -1.72 11.06 13.87
C LEU A 214 -1.90 12.33 14.71
N GLN A 215 -0.97 13.29 14.63
CA GLN A 215 -1.13 14.59 15.29
C GLN A 215 -2.38 15.33 14.79
N ILE A 216 -2.58 15.37 13.47
CA ILE A 216 -3.77 15.98 12.88
C ILE A 216 -5.02 15.23 13.30
N ALA A 217 -5.03 13.90 13.29
CA ALA A 217 -6.18 13.09 13.67
C ALA A 217 -6.52 13.18 15.17
N GLY A 218 -5.52 13.36 16.03
CA GLY A 218 -5.66 13.43 17.49
C GLY A 218 -6.08 14.79 18.07
N ARG A 219 -5.92 15.89 17.33
CA ARG A 219 -6.33 17.24 17.78
C ARG A 219 -7.86 17.37 17.78
N THR A 220 -8.53 17.05 18.88
CA THR A 220 -10.00 17.21 19.01
C THR A 220 -10.44 18.64 18.73
#